data_AF-A0A377XBW8-F1
#
_entry.id   AF-A0A377XBW8-F1
#
_cell.length_a   1.000
_cell.length_b   1.000
_cell.length_c   1.000
_cell.angle_alpha   90.00
_cell.angle_beta   90.00
_cell.angle_gamma   90.00
#
_symmetry.space_group_name_H-M   'P 1'
#
loop_
_entity.id
_entity.type
_entity.pdbx_description
1 polymer ?
#
loop_
_entity_poly.entity_id
_entity_poly.type
_entity_poly.pdbx_seq_one_letter_code
_entity_poly.pdbx_strand_id
1 'polypeptide(L)'
;MKNLSPLHAESRVSWLAHTASACLIDEARLSPKPGLVDSRGNGAHQDLNLALMERSARSLQPTFHALAEQSWRRPADIALRETVGRLGREGEAQMMLETGGLTPTAALSGR
;
A
#
# COMPACT_ATOMS: atom_id res chain seq x y z
N MET A 1 26.11 0.99 11.99
CA MET A 1 25.12 0.42 11.04
C MET A 1 25.89 -0.25 9.90
N LYS A 2 25.60 -1.50 9.56
CA LYS A 2 26.31 -2.20 8.47
C LYS A 2 25.96 -1.48 7.16
N ASN A 3 26.93 -0.79 6.56
CA ASN A 3 26.77 -0.09 5.29
C ASN A 3 26.57 -1.13 4.17
N LEU A 4 25.32 -1.39 3.81
CA LEU A 4 25.02 -2.13 2.59
C LEU A 4 25.49 -1.31 1.39
N SER A 5 26.04 -1.97 0.37
CA SER A 5 26.40 -1.27 -0.87
C SER A 5 25.14 -0.67 -1.52
N PRO A 6 25.27 0.42 -2.30
CA PRO A 6 24.13 1.08 -2.95
C PRO A 6 23.25 0.14 -3.77
N LEU A 7 23.86 -0.82 -4.48
CA LEU A 7 23.16 -1.85 -5.27
C LEU A 7 22.31 -2.78 -4.38
N HIS A 8 22.81 -3.16 -3.20
CA HIS A 8 22.06 -3.97 -2.25
C HIS A 8 20.90 -3.18 -1.62
N ALA A 9 21.08 -1.86 -1.42
CA ALA A 9 20.01 -1.00 -0.92
C ALA A 9 18.89 -0.88 -1.95
N GLU A 10 19.21 -0.59 -3.22
CA GLU A 10 18.22 -0.52 -4.31
C GLU A 10 17.44 -1.84 -4.50
N SER A 11 18.16 -2.96 -4.47
CA SER A 11 17.54 -4.29 -4.53
C SER A 11 16.57 -4.52 -3.37
N ARG A 12 16.93 -4.10 -2.15
CA ARG A 12 16.06 -4.22 -0.96
C ARG A 12 14.85 -3.28 -1.02
N VAL A 13 15.02 -2.07 -1.53
CA VAL A 13 13.92 -1.11 -1.72
C VAL A 13 12.89 -1.69 -2.70
N SER A 14 13.35 -2.19 -3.84
CA SER A 14 12.47 -2.85 -4.81
C SER A 14 11.80 -4.10 -4.23
N TRP A 15 12.55 -4.93 -3.50
CA TRP A 15 11.98 -6.11 -2.85
C TRP A 15 10.92 -5.76 -1.80
N LEU A 16 11.17 -4.76 -0.94
CA LEU A 16 10.19 -4.29 0.05
C LEU A 16 8.92 -3.78 -0.61
N ALA A 17 9.05 -2.99 -1.68
CA ALA A 17 7.90 -2.45 -2.40
C ALA A 17 7.01 -3.54 -3.01
N HIS A 18 7.63 -4.50 -3.71
CA HIS A 18 6.91 -5.65 -4.27
C HIS A 18 6.28 -6.51 -3.19
N THR A 19 7.02 -6.79 -2.11
CA THR A 19 6.53 -7.64 -1.00
C THR A 19 5.34 -6.99 -0.30
N ALA A 20 5.40 -5.69 -0.03
CA ALA A 20 4.29 -4.96 0.60
C ALA A 20 3.02 -4.99 -0.28
N SER A 21 3.15 -4.74 -1.59
CA SER A 21 2.03 -4.83 -2.52
C SER A 21 1.46 -6.27 -2.61
N ALA A 22 2.34 -7.28 -2.69
CA ALA A 22 1.95 -8.68 -2.71
C ALA A 22 1.19 -9.09 -1.43
N CYS A 23 1.68 -8.68 -0.24
CA CYS A 23 0.99 -8.95 1.02
C CYS A 23 -0.42 -8.32 1.06
N LEU A 24 -0.63 -7.13 0.50
CA LEU A 24 -1.97 -6.53 0.40
C LEU A 24 -2.89 -7.31 -0.54
N ILE A 25 -2.36 -7.85 -1.64
CA ILE A 25 -3.12 -8.71 -2.56
C ILE A 25 -3.48 -10.03 -1.88
N ASP A 26 -2.52 -10.67 -1.21
CA ASP A 26 -2.73 -11.91 -0.48
C ASP A 26 -3.74 -11.72 0.65
N GLU A 27 -3.63 -10.61 1.38
CA GLU A 27 -4.62 -10.21 2.38
C GLU A 27 -5.98 -10.07 1.71
N ALA A 28 -6.14 -9.31 0.61
CA ALA A 28 -7.43 -9.15 -0.07
C ALA A 28 -8.05 -10.51 -0.49
N ARG A 29 -7.23 -11.46 -0.94
CA ARG A 29 -7.66 -12.80 -1.36
C ARG A 29 -7.98 -13.75 -0.21
N LEU A 30 -7.46 -13.51 0.99
CA LEU A 30 -7.64 -14.39 2.13
C LEU A 30 -9.12 -14.52 2.52
N SER A 31 -9.62 -15.74 2.69
CA SER A 31 -11.03 -16.00 3.03
C SER A 31 -11.15 -17.00 4.18
N PRO A 32 -12.21 -16.94 5.01
CA PRO A 32 -13.32 -15.97 4.97
C PRO A 32 -12.99 -14.62 5.60
N LYS A 33 -13.57 -13.53 5.09
CA LYS A 33 -13.69 -12.25 5.81
C LYS A 33 -15.16 -11.83 5.96
N PRO A 34 -15.81 -12.19 7.09
CA PRO A 34 -17.22 -11.82 7.32
C PRO A 34 -17.46 -10.31 7.17
N GLY A 35 -18.34 -9.93 6.26
CA GLY A 35 -18.72 -8.53 6.01
C GLY A 35 -17.76 -7.72 5.12
N LEU A 36 -16.57 -8.23 4.81
CA LEU A 36 -15.57 -7.55 3.97
C LEU A 36 -15.44 -8.23 2.60
N VAL A 37 -14.78 -7.54 1.67
CA VAL A 37 -14.39 -8.10 0.37
C VAL A 37 -13.34 -9.20 0.57
N ASP A 38 -13.56 -10.35 -0.07
CA ASP A 38 -12.60 -11.45 -0.15
C ASP A 38 -12.75 -12.28 -1.44
N SER A 39 -12.09 -13.44 -1.53
CA SER A 39 -12.18 -14.32 -2.71
C SER A 39 -13.56 -14.93 -2.97
N ARG A 40 -14.46 -14.92 -1.98
CA ARG A 40 -15.83 -15.47 -2.08
C ARG A 40 -16.83 -14.42 -2.54
N GLY A 41 -16.51 -13.13 -2.43
CA GLY A 41 -17.36 -12.04 -2.92
C GLY A 41 -17.08 -10.70 -2.25
N ASN A 42 -18.00 -9.76 -2.41
CA ASN A 42 -17.82 -8.38 -1.98
C ASN A 42 -18.20 -8.11 -0.51
N GLY A 43 -18.62 -9.15 0.23
CA GLY A 43 -19.13 -8.97 1.59
C GLY A 43 -20.36 -8.05 1.61
N ALA A 44 -20.35 -7.04 2.49
CA ALA A 44 -21.41 -6.03 2.58
C ALA A 44 -21.21 -4.85 1.59
N HIS A 45 -20.15 -4.85 0.78
CA HIS A 45 -19.80 -3.74 -0.09
C HIS A 45 -20.49 -3.84 -1.45
N GLN A 46 -20.99 -2.69 -1.93
CA GLN A 46 -21.55 -2.52 -3.28
C GLN A 46 -20.59 -1.76 -4.21
N ASP A 47 -19.69 -1.00 -3.61
CA ASP A 47 -18.72 -0.11 -4.21
C ASP A 47 -17.32 -0.74 -4.32
N LEU A 48 -17.03 -1.77 -3.52
CA LEU A 48 -15.75 -2.48 -3.52
C LEU A 48 -15.91 -3.92 -3.99
N ASN A 49 -14.93 -4.39 -4.76
CA ASN A 49 -14.81 -5.79 -5.16
C ASN A 49 -13.33 -6.20 -5.15
N LEU A 50 -13.07 -7.51 -5.24
CA LEU A 50 -11.71 -8.04 -5.16
C LEU A 50 -10.78 -7.46 -6.24
N ALA A 51 -11.27 -7.32 -7.47
CA ALA A 51 -10.46 -6.77 -8.56
C ALA A 51 -10.03 -5.31 -8.28
N LEU A 52 -10.91 -4.53 -7.66
CA LEU A 52 -10.61 -3.16 -7.24
C LEU A 52 -9.58 -3.14 -6.10
N MET A 53 -9.75 -3.99 -5.08
CA MET A 53 -8.79 -4.17 -3.99
C MET A 53 -7.39 -4.52 -4.51
N GLU A 54 -7.30 -5.46 -5.46
CA GLU A 54 -6.03 -5.84 -6.07
C GLU A 54 -5.42 -4.70 -6.88
N ARG A 55 -6.24 -3.93 -7.61
CA ARG A 55 -5.78 -2.74 -8.34
C ARG A 55 -5.22 -1.69 -7.38
N SER A 56 -5.91 -1.40 -6.29
CA SER A 56 -5.45 -0.51 -5.22
C SER A 56 -4.12 -0.97 -4.61
N ALA A 57 -3.96 -2.26 -4.34
CA ALA A 57 -2.73 -2.79 -3.78
C ALA A 57 -1.53 -2.61 -4.74
N ARG A 58 -1.76 -2.79 -6.04
CA ARG A 58 -0.73 -2.59 -7.08
C ARG A 58 -0.36 -1.13 -7.27
N SER A 59 -1.35 -0.22 -7.25
CA SER A 59 -1.13 1.22 -7.42
C SER A 59 -0.25 1.82 -6.31
N LEU A 60 -0.23 1.20 -5.12
CA LEU A 60 0.58 1.64 -3.99
C LEU A 60 2.05 1.20 -4.08
N GLN A 61 2.42 0.30 -5.00
CA GLN A 61 3.80 -0.19 -5.09
C GLN A 61 4.85 0.93 -5.28
N PRO A 62 4.64 1.94 -6.15
CA PRO A 62 5.57 3.08 -6.26
C PRO A 62 5.70 3.87 -4.94
N THR A 63 4.61 4.00 -4.18
CA THR A 63 4.63 4.63 -2.85
C THR A 63 5.47 3.83 -1.87
N PHE A 64 5.31 2.50 -1.81
CA PHE A 64 6.15 1.66 -0.95
C PHE A 64 7.63 1.72 -1.33
N HIS A 65 7.93 1.82 -2.63
CA HIS A 65 9.31 2.04 -3.10
C HIS A 65 9.87 3.36 -2.57
N ALA A 66 9.15 4.47 -2.74
CA ALA A 66 9.58 5.78 -2.25
C ALA A 66 9.75 5.79 -0.73
N LEU A 67 8.84 5.17 0.02
CA LEU A 67 8.93 5.04 1.48
C LEU A 67 10.20 4.28 1.89
N ALA A 68 10.44 3.09 1.31
CA ALA A 68 11.62 2.29 1.62
C ALA A 68 12.93 3.02 1.26
N GLU A 69 12.96 3.73 0.14
CA GLU A 69 14.12 4.50 -0.30
C GLU A 69 14.44 5.65 0.68
N GLN A 70 13.44 6.44 1.07
CA GLN A 70 13.65 7.57 1.98
C GLN A 70 14.00 7.11 3.39
N SER A 71 13.40 6.02 3.86
CA SER A 71 13.75 5.40 5.16
C SER A 71 15.16 4.83 5.19
N TRP A 72 15.72 4.43 4.04
CA TRP A 72 17.12 3.97 3.97
C TRP A 72 18.12 5.14 4.03
N ARG A 73 17.79 6.26 3.38
CA ARG A 73 18.70 7.41 3.23
C ARG A 73 18.87 8.24 4.49
N ARG A 74 18.01 8.05 5.50
CA ARG A 74 17.93 8.94 6.67
C ARG A 74 17.74 8.15 7.97
N PRO A 75 18.23 8.68 9.10
CA PRO A 75 17.83 8.16 10.41
C PRO A 75 16.34 8.41 10.68
N ALA A 76 15.79 7.69 11.66
CA ALA A 76 14.41 7.87 12.12
C ALA A 76 14.27 9.18 12.91
N ASP A 77 14.07 10.29 12.19
CA ASP A 77 13.92 11.64 12.73
C ASP A 77 12.57 12.29 12.32
N ILE A 78 12.33 13.51 12.81
CA ILE A 78 11.11 14.27 12.52
C ILE A 78 10.97 14.52 11.01
N ALA A 79 12.05 14.85 10.31
CA ALA A 79 12.03 15.12 8.88
C ALA A 79 11.68 13.88 8.07
N LEU A 80 12.16 12.70 8.45
CA LEU A 80 11.75 11.43 7.85
C LEU A 80 10.27 11.17 8.10
N ARG A 81 9.77 11.40 9.32
CA ARG A 81 8.34 11.24 9.65
C ARG A 81 7.46 12.12 8.77
N GLU A 82 7.84 13.39 8.58
CA GLU A 82 7.12 14.32 7.70
C GLU A 82 7.16 13.87 6.24
N THR A 83 8.32 13.41 5.77
CA THR A 83 8.50 12.89 4.40
C THR A 83 7.66 11.66 4.15
N VAL A 84 7.69 10.68 5.07
CA VAL A 84 6.87 9.47 5.02
C VAL A 84 5.39 9.82 5.04
N GLY A 85 4.97 10.74 5.90
CA GLY A 85 3.57 11.18 5.96
C GLY A 85 3.10 11.85 4.66
N ARG A 86 3.95 12.67 4.04
CA ARG A 86 3.65 13.29 2.74
C ARG A 86 3.55 12.23 1.63
N LEU A 87 4.53 11.34 1.51
CA LEU A 87 4.53 10.26 0.52
C LEU A 87 3.31 9.34 0.67
N GLY A 88 2.90 9.04 1.91
CA GLY A 88 1.71 8.26 2.19
C GLY A 88 0.42 8.91 1.65
N ARG A 89 0.23 10.21 1.90
CA ARG A 89 -0.93 10.95 1.38
C ARG A 89 -0.92 11.07 -0.14
N GLU A 90 0.24 11.31 -0.74
CA GLU A 90 0.39 11.33 -2.19
C GLU A 90 0.04 9.97 -2.81
N GLY A 91 0.51 8.88 -2.18
CA GLY A 91 0.19 7.51 -2.60
C GLY A 91 -1.29 7.18 -2.49
N GLU A 92 -1.95 7.57 -1.40
CA GLU A 92 -3.40 7.41 -1.23
C GLU A 92 -4.17 8.18 -2.32
N ALA A 93 -3.76 9.42 -2.63
CA ALA A 93 -4.36 10.19 -3.70
C ALA A 93 -4.18 9.53 -5.09
N GLN A 94 -3.02 8.97 -5.38
CA GLN A 94 -2.80 8.23 -6.64
C GLN A 94 -3.62 6.95 -6.69
N MET A 95 -3.68 6.19 -5.60
CA MET A 95 -4.53 5.02 -5.48
C MET A 95 -6.00 5.37 -5.76
N MET A 96 -6.50 6.47 -5.19
CA MET A 96 -7.85 6.98 -5.46
C MET A 96 -8.09 7.28 -6.94
N LEU A 97 -7.11 7.88 -7.63
CA LEU A 97 -7.25 8.18 -9.07
C LEU A 97 -7.33 6.89 -9.90
N GLU A 98 -6.51 5.88 -9.58
CA GLU A 98 -6.52 4.59 -10.28
C GLU A 98 -7.78 3.75 -10.03
N THR A 99 -8.47 3.99 -8.92
CA THR A 99 -9.70 3.28 -8.55
C THR A 99 -10.97 4.02 -8.96
N GLY A 100 -10.86 5.22 -9.53
CA GLY A 100 -12.02 6.05 -9.89
C GLY A 100 -12.69 6.73 -8.69
N GLY A 101 -11.91 7.02 -7.64
CA GLY A 101 -12.35 7.69 -6.41
C GLY A 101 -12.76 6.76 -5.27
N LEU A 102 -12.63 5.45 -5.45
CA LEU A 102 -13.04 4.44 -4.48
C LEU A 102 -11.85 3.99 -3.62
N THR A 103 -11.96 4.03 -2.28
CA THR A 103 -10.93 3.51 -1.38
C THR A 103 -11.45 2.35 -0.54
N PRO A 104 -10.62 1.34 -0.24
CA PRO A 104 -10.95 0.31 0.75
C PRO A 104 -11.29 0.89 2.14
N THR A 105 -10.80 2.08 2.45
CA THR A 105 -11.08 2.81 3.71
C THR A 105 -12.44 3.48 3.74
N ALA A 106 -13.07 3.77 2.59
CA ALA A 106 -14.44 4.32 2.53
C ALA A 106 -15.49 3.36 3.12
N ALA A 107 -15.20 2.05 3.14
CA ALA A 107 -15.96 1.00 3.81
C ALA A 107 -16.19 1.20 5.32
N LEU A 108 -15.33 1.97 6.01
CA LEU A 108 -15.40 2.21 7.45
C LEU A 108 -15.95 3.59 7.82
N SER A 109 -16.28 4.42 6.83
CA SER A 109 -16.87 5.75 7.02
C SER A 109 -18.39 5.73 6.81
N GLY A 110 -19.07 4.78 7.44
CA GLY A 110 -20.51 4.88 7.70
C GLY A 110 -20.79 5.94 8.78
N ARG A 111 -20.48 7.21 8.47
CA ARG A 111 -20.96 8.41 9.14
C ARG A 111 -21.13 9.54 8.13
#